data_AF-A0A974X4G8-F1
#
_entry.id   AF-A0A974X4G8-F1
#
_cell.length_a   1.000
_cell.length_b   1.000
_cell.length_c   1.000
_cell.angle_alpha   90.00
_cell.angle_beta   90.00
_cell.angle_gamma   90.00
#
_symmetry.space_group_name_H-M   'P 1'
#
loop_
_entity.id
_entity.type
_entity.pdbx_description
1 polymer ?
#
loop_
_entity_poly.entity_id
_entity_poly.type
_entity_poly.pdbx_seq_one_letter_code
_entity_poly.pdbx_strand_id
1 'polypeptide(L)'
;MYGDSAAGRKRVAQLREQSGDIRALAQRLVSQAEAVPWHGKAADAMRERIKDRANHLRTAAAHHETAADSLARHLVEVDSLKEAIETRAHKATSLVEDARTRAAGADPAAVPDDAETALLAFDPPPAGHRDWLAVDLPGL
;
A
#
# COMPACT_ATOMS: atom_id res chain seq x y z
N MET A 1 0.90 9.03 10.35
CA MET A 1 2.37 8.97 10.10
C MET A 1 2.69 8.10 8.88
N TYR A 2 1.96 7.03 8.63
CA TYR A 2 1.91 6.37 7.32
C TYR A 2 0.71 6.94 6.54
N GLY A 3 0.85 7.20 5.25
CA GLY A 3 -0.19 7.83 4.43
C GLY A 3 -1.57 7.15 4.53
N ASP A 4 -2.60 7.86 4.08
CA ASP A 4 -3.96 7.32 4.04
C ASP A 4 -4.07 6.23 2.96
N SER A 5 -4.07 4.96 3.40
CA SER A 5 -4.19 3.80 2.51
C SER A 5 -5.52 3.79 1.76
N ALA A 6 -6.58 4.41 2.30
CA ALA A 6 -7.86 4.54 1.61
C ALA A 6 -7.78 5.53 0.45
N ALA A 7 -7.14 6.69 0.65
CA ALA A 7 -6.83 7.62 -0.44
C ALA A 7 -5.93 6.95 -1.50
N GLY A 8 -4.96 6.15 -1.09
CA GLY A 8 -4.14 5.32 -1.98
C GLY A 8 -4.97 4.35 -2.83
N ARG A 9 -5.88 3.61 -2.21
CA ARG A 9 -6.79 2.68 -2.91
C ARG A 9 -7.69 3.39 -3.92
N LYS A 10 -8.19 4.59 -3.58
CA LYS A 10 -8.94 5.45 -4.52
C LYS A 10 -8.07 5.83 -5.73
N ARG A 11 -6.80 6.15 -5.50
CA ARG A 11 -5.86 6.49 -6.59
C ARG A 11 -5.56 5.30 -7.50
N VAL A 12 -5.40 4.09 -6.94
CA VAL A 12 -5.27 2.84 -7.73
C VAL A 12 -6.47 2.65 -8.64
N ALA A 13 -7.69 2.78 -8.11
CA ALA A 13 -8.92 2.65 -8.90
C ALA A 13 -8.95 3.66 -10.06
N GLN A 14 -8.60 4.93 -9.77
CA GLN A 14 -8.54 5.97 -10.79
C GLN A 14 -7.51 5.68 -11.89
N LEU A 15 -6.34 5.13 -11.56
CA LEU A 15 -5.33 4.77 -12.56
C LEU A 15 -5.82 3.63 -13.47
N ARG A 16 -6.53 2.64 -12.93
CA ARG A 16 -7.13 1.55 -13.71
C ARG A 16 -8.25 2.04 -14.62
N GLU A 17 -9.09 2.94 -14.12
CA GLU A 17 -10.12 3.62 -14.92
C GLU A 17 -9.47 4.38 -16.09
N GLN A 18 -8.43 5.19 -15.82
CA GLN A 18 -7.69 5.89 -16.86
C GLN A 18 -7.06 4.95 -17.90
N SER A 19 -6.48 3.83 -17.46
CA SER A 19 -5.96 2.77 -18.35
C SER A 19 -7.07 2.23 -19.28
N GLY A 20 -8.24 1.94 -18.72
CA GLY A 20 -9.42 1.48 -19.46
C GLY A 20 -9.92 2.50 -20.48
N ASP A 21 -10.08 3.76 -20.08
CA ASP A 21 -10.54 4.85 -20.93
C ASP A 21 -9.60 5.10 -22.12
N ILE A 22 -8.29 5.08 -21.87
CA ILE A 22 -7.27 5.28 -22.91
C ILE A 22 -7.30 4.11 -23.91
N ARG A 23 -7.46 2.86 -23.44
CA ARG A 23 -7.61 1.70 -24.33
C ARG A 23 -8.88 1.79 -25.18
N ALA A 24 -10.00 2.19 -24.58
CA ALA A 24 -11.25 2.39 -25.28
C ALA A 24 -11.14 3.51 -26.33
N LEU A 25 -10.45 4.61 -26.02
CA LEU A 25 -10.16 5.67 -26.97
C LEU A 25 -9.30 5.16 -28.13
N ALA A 26 -8.23 4.42 -27.86
CA ALA A 26 -7.36 3.85 -28.88
C ALA A 26 -8.14 2.90 -29.82
N GLN A 27 -9.04 2.08 -29.27
CA GLN A 27 -9.89 1.20 -30.06
C GLN A 27 -10.85 1.99 -30.96
N ARG A 28 -11.51 3.02 -30.40
CA ARG A 28 -12.43 3.89 -31.16
C ARG A 28 -11.72 4.61 -32.30
N LEU A 29 -10.48 5.07 -32.06
CA LEU A 29 -9.67 5.74 -33.08
C LEU A 29 -9.41 4.82 -34.27
N VAL A 30 -9.01 3.57 -34.02
CA VAL A 30 -8.77 2.56 -35.07
C VAL A 30 -10.06 2.23 -35.80
N SER A 31 -11.16 1.94 -35.08
CA SER A 31 -12.43 1.60 -35.71
C SER A 31 -12.97 2.72 -36.60
N GLN A 32 -12.80 3.99 -36.18
CA GLN A 32 -13.21 5.14 -36.98
C GLN A 32 -12.37 5.30 -38.26
N ALA A 33 -11.06 5.01 -38.18
CA ALA A 33 -10.17 5.05 -39.34
C ALA A 33 -10.48 3.96 -40.38
N GLU A 34 -10.87 2.78 -39.90
CA GLU A 34 -11.26 1.65 -40.75
C GLU A 34 -12.62 1.90 -41.42
N ALA A 35 -13.53 2.60 -40.76
CA ALA A 35 -14.85 2.92 -41.29
C ALA A 35 -14.87 4.02 -42.36
N VAL A 36 -13.75 4.69 -42.64
CA VAL A 36 -13.71 5.76 -43.65
C VAL A 36 -13.91 5.17 -45.05
N PRO A 37 -14.91 5.66 -45.84
CA PRO A 37 -15.34 5.00 -47.08
C PRO A 37 -14.40 5.19 -48.27
N TRP A 38 -13.39 6.07 -48.16
CA TRP A 38 -12.45 6.32 -49.25
C TRP A 38 -11.23 5.40 -49.24
N HIS A 39 -10.65 5.20 -50.41
CA HIS A 39 -9.56 4.24 -50.64
C HIS A 39 -8.41 4.87 -51.42
N GLY A 40 -7.24 4.25 -51.34
CA GLY A 40 -6.02 4.67 -52.01
C GLY A 40 -4.94 5.14 -51.04
N LYS A 41 -3.78 5.52 -51.60
CA LYS A 41 -2.54 5.78 -50.83
C LYS A 41 -2.70 6.75 -49.66
N ALA A 42 -3.52 7.79 -49.80
CA ALA A 42 -3.79 8.76 -48.74
C ALA A 42 -4.59 8.15 -47.57
N ALA A 43 -5.59 7.32 -47.89
CA ALA A 43 -6.38 6.61 -46.89
C ALA A 43 -5.50 5.59 -46.14
N ASP A 44 -4.62 4.88 -46.86
CA ASP A 44 -3.70 3.92 -46.25
C ASP A 44 -2.68 4.60 -45.33
N ALA A 45 -2.11 5.73 -45.76
CA ALA A 45 -1.21 6.53 -44.93
C ALA A 45 -1.91 7.09 -43.68
N MET A 46 -3.19 7.48 -43.78
CA MET A 46 -3.98 7.91 -42.63
C MET A 46 -4.19 6.75 -41.64
N ARG A 47 -4.60 5.57 -42.13
CA ARG A 47 -4.82 4.38 -41.29
C ARG A 47 -3.54 3.96 -40.57
N GLU A 48 -2.40 4.01 -41.25
CA GLU A 48 -1.11 3.68 -40.63
C GLU A 48 -0.75 4.64 -39.50
N ARG A 49 -0.86 5.96 -39.72
CA ARG A 49 -0.63 6.97 -38.67
C ARG A 49 -1.59 6.82 -37.49
N ILE A 50 -2.83 6.42 -37.74
CA ILE A 50 -3.82 6.17 -36.70
C ILE A 50 -3.45 4.92 -35.89
N LYS A 51 -2.99 3.84 -36.53
CA LYS A 51 -2.48 2.66 -35.83
C LYS A 51 -1.28 3.00 -34.95
N ASP A 52 -0.34 3.79 -35.44
CA ASP A 52 0.80 4.26 -34.64
C ASP A 52 0.34 5.07 -33.43
N ARG A 53 -0.59 6.01 -33.62
CA ARG A 53 -1.15 6.80 -32.52
C ARG A 53 -1.89 5.92 -31.51
N ALA A 54 -2.66 4.94 -31.96
CA ALA A 54 -3.34 3.99 -31.11
C ALA A 54 -2.35 3.14 -30.30
N ASN A 55 -1.22 2.75 -30.90
CA ASN A 55 -0.15 2.04 -30.19
C ASN A 55 0.46 2.90 -29.08
N HIS A 56 0.75 4.17 -29.34
CA HIS A 56 1.21 5.10 -28.29
C HIS A 56 0.21 5.24 -27.13
N LEU A 57 -1.10 5.32 -27.43
CA LEU A 57 -2.14 5.34 -26.41
C LEU A 57 -2.16 4.03 -25.60
N ARG A 58 -2.05 2.87 -26.24
CA ARG A 58 -1.98 1.57 -25.55
C ARG A 58 -0.76 1.47 -24.63
N THR A 59 0.40 1.98 -25.07
CA THR A 59 1.60 2.07 -24.23
C THR A 59 1.37 2.97 -23.01
N ALA A 60 0.75 4.15 -23.19
CA ALA A 60 0.39 5.02 -22.08
C ALA A 60 -0.56 4.33 -21.08
N ALA A 61 -1.59 3.63 -21.58
CA ALA A 61 -2.49 2.84 -20.73
C ALA A 61 -1.74 1.75 -19.94
N ALA A 62 -0.77 1.07 -20.55
CA ALA A 62 0.06 0.08 -19.88
C ALA A 62 0.89 0.68 -18.74
N HIS A 63 1.39 1.92 -18.90
CA HIS A 63 2.07 2.64 -17.82
C HIS A 63 1.12 2.96 -16.65
N HIS A 64 -0.13 3.35 -16.93
CA HIS A 64 -1.14 3.55 -15.88
C HIS A 64 -1.43 2.27 -15.11
N GLU A 65 -1.57 1.13 -15.81
CA GLU A 65 -1.76 -0.18 -15.17
C GLU A 65 -0.57 -0.55 -14.27
N THR A 66 0.65 -0.42 -14.78
CA THR A 66 1.87 -0.73 -14.02
C THR A 66 2.00 0.16 -12.78
N ALA A 67 1.66 1.44 -12.90
CA ALA A 67 1.62 2.36 -11.76
C ALA A 67 0.55 1.95 -10.74
N ALA A 68 -0.64 1.56 -11.20
CA ALA A 68 -1.72 1.07 -10.34
C ALA A 68 -1.29 -0.18 -9.55
N ASP A 69 -0.67 -1.15 -10.23
CA ASP A 69 -0.22 -2.39 -9.60
C ASP A 69 0.95 -2.17 -8.63
N SER A 70 1.89 -1.29 -8.98
CA SER A 70 2.97 -0.92 -8.06
C SER A 70 2.44 -0.23 -6.81
N LEU A 71 1.48 0.69 -6.97
CA LEU A 71 0.86 1.38 -5.84
C LEU A 71 0.04 0.41 -4.99
N ALA A 72 -0.72 -0.50 -5.62
CA ALA A 72 -1.50 -1.51 -4.90
C ALA A 72 -0.62 -2.41 -4.02
N ARG A 73 0.52 -2.90 -4.56
CA ARG A 73 1.50 -3.68 -3.78
C ARG A 73 2.05 -2.89 -2.59
N HIS A 74 2.46 -1.65 -2.83
CA HIS A 74 2.96 -0.78 -1.78
C HIS A 74 1.93 -0.55 -0.66
N LEU A 75 0.65 -0.38 -1.00
CA LEU A 75 -0.40 -0.20 0.00
C LEU A 75 -0.60 -1.43 0.87
N VAL A 76 -0.50 -2.64 0.30
CA VAL A 76 -0.53 -3.89 1.08
C VAL A 76 0.64 -3.97 2.06
N GLU A 77 1.85 -3.59 1.62
CA GLU A 77 3.03 -3.56 2.49
C GLU A 77 2.85 -2.55 3.64
N VAL A 78 2.33 -1.36 3.34
CA VAL A 78 2.05 -0.33 4.35
C VAL A 78 1.02 -0.81 5.37
N ASP A 79 -0.06 -1.46 4.92
CA ASP A 79 -1.10 -1.97 5.81
C ASP A 79 -0.56 -3.11 6.69
N SER A 80 0.25 -4.01 6.13
CA SER A 80 0.92 -5.06 6.90
C SER A 80 1.87 -4.49 7.98
N LEU A 81 2.64 -3.44 7.65
CA LEU A 81 3.51 -2.78 8.62
C LEU A 81 2.73 -2.07 9.73
N LYS A 82 1.60 -1.43 9.39
CA LYS A 82 0.71 -0.81 10.38
C LYS A 82 0.16 -1.85 11.34
N GLU A 83 -0.33 -2.98 10.83
CA GLU A 83 -0.86 -4.09 11.64
C GLU A 83 0.22 -4.70 12.54
N ALA A 84 1.44 -4.88 12.03
CA ALA A 84 2.56 -5.38 12.82
C ALA A 84 2.94 -4.43 13.97
N ILE A 85 2.95 -3.12 13.71
CA ILE A 85 3.18 -2.09 14.73
C ILE A 85 2.08 -2.14 15.78
N GLU A 86 0.82 -2.14 15.37
CA GLU A 86 -0.34 -2.16 16.27
C GLU A 86 -0.34 -3.42 17.14
N THR A 87 -0.11 -4.58 16.54
CA THR A 87 -0.04 -5.87 17.25
C THR A 87 1.05 -5.86 18.31
N ARG A 88 2.27 -5.40 17.95
CA ARG A 88 3.39 -5.31 18.91
C ARG A 88 3.11 -4.29 20.01
N ALA A 89 2.56 -3.13 19.67
CA ALA A 89 2.21 -2.10 20.63
C ALA A 89 1.17 -2.60 21.64
N HIS A 90 0.13 -3.28 21.16
CA HIS A 90 -0.89 -3.86 22.01
C HIS A 90 -0.31 -4.94 22.92
N LYS A 91 0.47 -5.88 22.37
CA LYS A 91 1.08 -6.97 23.16
C LYS A 91 2.05 -6.45 24.23
N ALA A 92 2.91 -5.49 23.87
CA ALA A 92 3.82 -4.86 24.82
C ALA A 92 3.05 -4.15 25.95
N THR A 93 1.99 -3.41 25.60
CA THR A 93 1.14 -2.74 26.59
C THR A 93 0.52 -3.75 27.56
N SER A 94 -0.06 -4.84 27.05
CA SER A 94 -0.63 -5.90 27.89
C SER A 94 0.41 -6.55 28.81
N LEU A 95 1.60 -6.86 28.30
CA LEU A 95 2.68 -7.44 29.11
C LEU A 95 3.14 -6.52 30.25
N VAL A 96 3.23 -5.21 29.98
CA VAL A 96 3.60 -4.20 30.97
C VAL A 96 2.51 -4.05 32.04
N GLU A 97 1.23 -4.01 31.64
CA GLU A 97 0.11 -3.92 32.58
C GLU A 97 -0.02 -5.18 33.44
N ASP A 98 0.22 -6.37 32.87
CA ASP A 98 0.25 -7.63 33.61
C ASP A 98 1.41 -7.66 34.61
N ALA A 99 2.60 -7.18 34.22
CA ALA A 99 3.74 -7.04 35.13
C ALA A 99 3.47 -6.05 36.26
N ARG A 100 2.85 -4.90 35.97
CA ARG A 100 2.42 -3.91 36.98
C ARG A 100 1.42 -4.51 37.97
N THR A 101 0.45 -5.28 37.47
CA THR A 101 -0.56 -5.94 38.30
C THR A 101 0.07 -6.98 39.22
N ARG A 102 1.02 -7.79 38.72
CA ARG A 102 1.77 -8.76 39.54
C ARG A 102 2.62 -8.07 40.61
N ALA A 103 3.36 -7.04 40.25
CA ALA A 103 4.18 -6.27 41.18
C ALA A 103 3.34 -5.61 42.30
N ALA A 104 2.15 -5.13 41.99
CA ALA A 104 1.24 -4.54 42.99
C ALA A 104 0.68 -5.56 43.99
N GLY A 105 0.56 -6.84 43.59
CA GLY A 105 0.09 -7.94 44.45
C GLY A 105 1.21 -8.74 45.13
N ALA A 106 2.47 -8.46 44.83
CA ALA A 106 3.62 -9.19 45.35
C ALA A 106 3.97 -8.78 46.79
N ASP A 107 4.59 -9.70 47.53
CA ASP A 107 5.19 -9.40 48.84
C ASP A 107 6.33 -8.37 48.65
N PRO A 108 6.39 -7.27 49.43
CA PRO A 108 7.48 -6.28 49.34
C PRO A 108 8.89 -6.86 49.52
N ALA A 109 9.02 -8.05 50.13
CA ALA A 109 10.29 -8.76 50.28
C ALA A 109 10.67 -9.65 49.07
N ALA A 110 9.75 -9.86 48.12
CA ALA A 110 10.02 -10.61 46.90
C ALA A 110 10.80 -9.74 45.91
N VAL A 111 11.94 -10.25 45.45
CA VAL A 111 12.75 -9.60 44.41
C VAL A 111 12.16 -9.97 43.04
N PRO A 112 11.75 -8.99 42.20
CA PRO A 112 11.31 -9.26 40.83
C PRO A 112 12.42 -9.93 40.02
N ASP A 113 12.04 -10.80 39.08
CA ASP A 113 13.02 -11.35 38.15
C ASP A 113 13.48 -10.30 37.11
N ASP A 114 14.54 -10.62 36.36
CA ASP A 114 15.11 -9.71 35.36
C ASP A 114 14.10 -9.36 34.24
N ALA A 115 13.19 -10.28 33.91
CA ALA A 115 12.17 -10.08 32.88
C ALA A 115 11.07 -9.12 33.35
N GLU A 116 10.63 -9.25 34.60
CA GLU A 116 9.68 -8.36 35.25
C GLU A 116 10.28 -6.96 35.45
N THR A 117 11.56 -6.88 35.83
CA THR A 117 12.29 -5.60 35.91
C THR A 117 12.35 -4.91 34.54
N ALA A 118 12.64 -5.65 33.47
CA ALA A 118 12.67 -5.11 32.11
C ALA A 118 11.28 -4.61 31.65
N LEU A 119 10.21 -5.34 31.94
CA LEU A 119 8.84 -4.94 31.61
C LEU A 119 8.40 -3.68 32.37
N LEU A 120 8.73 -3.58 33.67
CA LEU A 120 8.37 -2.43 34.49
C LEU A 120 9.14 -1.16 34.12
N ALA A 121 10.38 -1.31 33.62
CA ALA A 121 11.22 -0.20 33.17
C ALA A 121 10.98 0.22 31.71
N PHE A 122 10.11 -0.47 30.98
CA PHE A 122 9.88 -0.22 29.56
C PHE A 122 9.24 1.16 29.31
N ASP A 123 9.85 1.94 28.43
CA ASP A 123 9.31 3.20 27.90
C ASP A 123 8.77 2.99 26.48
N PRO A 124 7.44 3.00 26.27
CA PRO A 124 6.85 2.67 24.99
C PRO A 124 7.12 3.75 23.93
N PRO A 125 7.49 3.38 22.69
CA PRO A 125 7.56 4.32 21.58
C PRO A 125 6.21 5.00 21.32
N PRO A 126 6.19 6.18 20.65
CA PRO A 126 4.95 6.83 20.27
C PRO A 126 4.02 5.91 19.47
N ALA A 127 2.71 6.08 19.66
CA ALA A 127 1.72 5.25 18.98
C ALA A 127 1.88 5.29 17.45
N GLY A 128 1.93 4.11 16.83
CA GLY A 128 2.10 3.99 15.38
C GLY A 128 3.50 4.37 14.87
N HIS A 129 4.52 4.48 15.72
CA HIS A 129 5.89 4.74 15.28
C HIS A 129 6.58 3.45 14.79
N ARG A 130 7.50 3.56 13.83
CA ARG A 130 8.23 2.40 13.28
C ARG A 130 9.07 1.66 14.32
N ASP A 131 9.47 2.35 15.38
CA ASP A 131 10.37 1.79 16.40
C ASP A 131 9.69 0.64 17.16
N TRP A 132 8.35 0.55 17.15
CA TRP A 132 7.63 -0.64 17.60
C TRP A 132 8.08 -1.94 16.92
N LEU A 133 8.55 -1.87 15.68
CA LEU A 133 9.09 -3.03 14.96
C LEU A 133 10.47 -3.48 15.48
N ALA A 134 11.16 -2.62 16.23
CA ALA A 134 12.46 -2.91 16.83
C ALA A 134 12.37 -3.19 18.35
N VAL A 135 11.18 -3.04 18.96
CA VAL A 135 10.97 -3.37 20.37
C VAL A 135 11.23 -4.86 20.58
N ASP A 136 12.06 -5.13 21.58
CA ASP A 136 12.35 -6.45 22.10
C ASP A 136 12.01 -6.44 23.59
N LEU A 137 11.07 -7.29 23.98
CA LEU A 137 10.59 -7.40 25.36
C LEU A 137 10.39 -8.88 25.69
N PRO A 138 10.65 -9.29 26.95
CA PRO A 138 10.36 -10.65 27.39
C PRO A 138 8.91 -11.03 27.11
N GLY A 139 8.69 -12.06 26.29
CA GLY A 139 7.36 -12.56 25.93
C GLY A 139 6.70 -11.91 24.72
N LEU A 140 7.35 -10.96 24.04
CA LEU A 140 6.86 -10.31 22.81
C LEU A 140 6.93 -11.21 21.56
#